data_AF-A0A351MK58-F1
#
_entry.id   AF-A0A351MK58-F1
#
_cell.length_a   1.000
_cell.length_b   1.000
_cell.length_c   1.000
_cell.angle_alpha   90.00
_cell.angle_beta   90.00
_cell.angle_gamma   90.00
#
_symmetry.space_group_name_H-M   'P 1'
#
loop_
_entity.id
_entity.type
_entity.pdbx_description
1 polymer ?
#
loop_
_entity_poly.entity_id
_entity_poly.type
_entity_poly.pdbx_seq_one_letter_code
_entity_poly.pdbx_strand_id
1 'polypeptide(L)'
;MTTADAWPGLAPLLADVETVWGVVPERLAEPTAEGVLWQVAGDQFVLRVPGVARYLVQGGRRVTIEPLGEDDAAVIRFLRGTPLAALAAQRGWVALHAAAVAG
;
A
#
# COMPACT_ATOMS: atom_id res chain seq x y z
N MET A 1 -0.37 -18.89 31.16
CA MET A 1 0.10 -17.81 30.28
C MET A 1 -0.97 -17.65 29.21
N THR A 2 -1.95 -16.79 29.49
CA THR A 2 -3.21 -16.68 28.74
C THR A 2 -2.96 -15.90 27.46
N THR A 3 -3.19 -16.54 26.32
CA THR A 3 -3.29 -15.87 25.02
C THR A 3 -4.34 -14.78 25.17
N ALA A 4 -3.92 -13.53 25.07
CA ALA A 4 -4.86 -12.42 24.98
C ALA A 4 -5.72 -12.66 23.74
N ASP A 5 -7.00 -12.98 23.93
CA ASP A 5 -7.98 -13.01 22.86
C ASP A 5 -7.90 -11.64 22.17
N ALA A 6 -7.38 -11.63 20.95
CA ALA A 6 -7.40 -10.44 20.11
C ALA A 6 -8.85 -9.97 20.04
N TRP A 7 -9.09 -8.72 20.42
CA TRP A 7 -10.43 -8.12 20.35
C TRP A 7 -11.04 -8.43 18.97
N PRO A 8 -12.26 -8.98 18.86
CA PRO A 8 -12.80 -9.45 17.58
C PRO A 8 -12.85 -8.36 16.50
N GLY A 9 -12.90 -7.08 16.89
CA GLY A 9 -12.79 -5.94 15.98
C GLY A 9 -11.39 -5.68 15.40
N LEU A 10 -10.32 -6.27 15.96
CA LEU A 10 -8.95 -6.20 15.44
C LEU A 10 -8.67 -7.24 14.36
N ALA A 11 -9.39 -8.37 14.33
CA ALA A 11 -9.12 -9.41 13.32
C ALA A 11 -9.25 -8.91 11.86
N PRO A 12 -10.24 -8.06 11.50
CA PRO A 12 -10.27 -7.40 10.19
C PRO A 12 -9.12 -6.40 9.99
N LEU A 13 -8.67 -5.73 11.06
CA LEU A 13 -7.53 -4.80 11.06
C LEU A 13 -6.20 -5.53 10.81
N LEU A 14 -6.08 -6.75 11.32
CA LEU A 14 -4.92 -7.64 11.15
C LEU A 14 -4.99 -8.47 9.85
N ALA A 15 -5.98 -8.23 8.98
CA ALA A 15 -6.16 -8.99 7.75
C ALA A 15 -4.91 -8.96 6.86
N ASP A 16 -4.52 -10.16 6.40
CA ASP A 16 -3.31 -10.43 5.63
C ASP A 16 -3.14 -9.45 4.46
N VAL A 17 -2.05 -8.68 4.51
CA VAL A 17 -1.57 -7.89 3.39
C VAL A 17 -0.42 -8.64 2.75
N GLU A 18 -0.55 -8.96 1.48
CA GLU A 18 0.50 -9.60 0.71
C GLU A 18 1.36 -8.55 0.00
N THR A 19 2.65 -8.51 0.32
CA THR A 19 3.63 -7.71 -0.41
C THR A 19 4.48 -8.61 -1.29
N VAL A 20 4.49 -8.34 -2.60
CA VAL A 20 5.28 -9.11 -3.57
C VAL A 20 6.14 -8.21 -4.44
N TRP A 21 7.30 -8.72 -4.82
CA TRP A 21 8.12 -8.13 -5.87
C TRP A 21 7.59 -8.56 -7.24
N GLY A 22 7.51 -7.64 -8.19
CA GLY A 22 7.05 -7.95 -9.53
C GLY A 22 6.89 -6.72 -10.42
N VAL A 23 6.65 -6.96 -11.71
CA VAL A 23 6.41 -5.90 -12.68
C VAL A 23 5.04 -5.26 -12.45
N VAL A 24 5.03 -3.94 -12.44
CA VAL A 24 3.85 -3.07 -12.32
C VAL A 24 3.57 -2.46 -13.70
N PRO A 25 2.33 -2.25 -14.13
CA PRO A 25 2.06 -1.54 -15.38
C PRO A 25 2.49 -0.07 -15.30
N GLU A 26 3.07 0.46 -16.38
CA GLU A 26 3.37 1.89 -16.51
C GLU A 26 2.12 2.77 -16.63
N ARG A 27 0.96 2.20 -16.97
CA ARG A 27 -0.31 2.93 -17.01
C ARG A 27 -1.44 1.95 -16.76
N LEU A 28 -2.40 2.35 -15.92
CA LEU A 28 -3.63 1.57 -15.75
C LEU A 28 -4.49 1.69 -17.01
N ALA A 29 -5.20 0.61 -17.35
CA ALA A 29 -6.25 0.69 -18.37
C ALA A 29 -7.39 1.56 -17.84
N GLU A 30 -7.82 2.54 -18.63
CA GLU A 30 -8.98 3.41 -18.34
C GLU A 30 -8.97 4.03 -16.91
N PRO A 31 -7.97 4.86 -16.57
CA PRO A 31 -7.90 5.47 -15.24
C PRO A 31 -9.10 6.38 -15.01
N THR A 32 -9.77 6.19 -13.87
CA THR A 32 -10.89 7.02 -13.41
C THR A 32 -10.43 8.29 -12.71
N ALA A 33 -9.20 8.30 -12.20
CA ALA A 33 -8.52 9.48 -11.68
C ALA A 33 -7.01 9.35 -11.86
N GLU A 34 -6.32 10.48 -12.08
CA GLU A 34 -4.87 10.51 -12.17
C GLU A 34 -4.27 11.85 -11.69
N GLY A 35 -3.03 11.76 -11.26
CA GLY A 35 -2.15 12.90 -11.02
C GLY A 35 -0.78 12.64 -11.63
N VAL A 36 0.18 13.53 -11.36
CA VAL A 36 1.53 13.46 -11.97
C VAL A 36 2.20 12.11 -11.75
N LEU A 37 2.06 11.53 -10.55
CA LEU A 37 2.76 10.33 -10.13
C LEU A 37 1.84 9.15 -9.84
N TRP A 38 0.52 9.32 -9.96
CA TRP A 38 -0.43 8.29 -9.52
C TRP A 38 -1.63 8.14 -10.44
N GLN A 39 -2.21 6.95 -10.44
CA GLN A 39 -3.42 6.61 -11.18
C GLN A 39 -4.32 5.70 -10.35
N VAL A 40 -5.62 5.84 -10.54
CA VAL A 40 -6.67 4.97 -9.98
C VAL A 40 -7.51 4.41 -11.12
N ALA A 41 -7.80 3.13 -11.09
CA ALA A 41 -8.79 2.47 -11.93
C ALA A 41 -9.50 1.38 -11.13
N GLY A 42 -10.76 1.60 -10.75
CA GLY A 42 -11.50 0.66 -9.90
C GLY A 42 -10.80 0.42 -8.55
N ASP A 43 -10.44 -0.84 -8.27
CA ASP A 43 -9.73 -1.26 -7.05
C ASP A 43 -8.20 -1.24 -7.21
N GLN A 44 -7.69 -0.63 -8.28
CA GLN A 44 -6.27 -0.53 -8.57
C GLN A 44 -5.78 0.89 -8.34
N PHE A 45 -4.67 1.01 -7.63
CA PHE A 45 -3.95 2.25 -7.44
C PHE A 45 -2.48 2.04 -7.80
N VAL A 46 -1.97 2.84 -8.73
CA VAL A 46 -0.54 2.87 -9.06
C VAL A 46 0.09 4.14 -8.55
N LEU A 47 1.22 4.02 -7.87
CA LEU A 47 2.11 5.13 -7.53
C LEU A 47 3.47 4.92 -8.19
N ARG A 48 3.98 5.96 -8.82
CA ARG A 48 5.32 6.02 -9.42
C ARG A 48 6.18 6.96 -8.60
N VAL A 49 7.25 6.45 -8.02
CA VAL A 49 8.28 7.26 -7.38
C VAL A 49 9.52 7.20 -8.28
N PRO A 50 9.81 8.26 -9.06
CA PRO A 50 10.91 8.25 -10.01
C PRO A 50 12.25 7.85 -9.36
N GLY A 51 12.95 6.91 -9.98
CA GLY A 51 14.24 6.40 -9.49
C GLY A 51 14.17 5.52 -8.23
N VAL A 52 12.98 5.27 -7.68
CA VAL A 52 12.80 4.44 -6.47
C VAL A 52 12.03 3.17 -6.79
N ALA A 53 10.74 3.29 -7.08
CA ALA A 53 9.87 2.13 -7.32
C ALA A 53 8.53 2.51 -7.95
N ARG A 54 7.85 1.52 -8.51
CA ARG A 54 6.42 1.55 -8.80
C ARG A 54 5.68 0.62 -7.85
N TYR A 55 4.56 1.10 -7.33
CA TYR A 55 3.71 0.37 -6.40
C TYR A 55 2.33 0.20 -7.02
N LEU A 56 1.84 -1.02 -7.09
CA LEU A 56 0.46 -1.33 -7.45
C LEU A 56 -0.26 -1.88 -6.22
N VAL A 57 -1.28 -1.18 -5.78
CA VAL A 57 -2.16 -1.58 -4.66
C VAL A 57 -3.48 -2.08 -5.22
N GLN A 58 -3.91 -3.27 -4.82
CA GLN A 58 -5.10 -3.92 -5.36
C GLN A 58 -6.01 -4.47 -4.25
N GLY A 59 -7.29 -4.14 -4.37
CA GLY A 59 -8.38 -4.73 -3.58
C GLY A 59 -8.20 -4.66 -2.07
N GLY A 60 -7.42 -3.70 -1.58
CA GLY A 60 -7.09 -3.52 -0.18
C GLY A 60 -6.27 -4.68 0.43
N ARG A 61 -5.64 -5.55 -0.36
CA ARG A 61 -5.00 -6.78 0.17
C ARG A 61 -3.64 -7.11 -0.39
N ARG A 62 -3.27 -6.52 -1.54
CA ARG A 62 -2.00 -6.81 -2.20
C ARG A 62 -1.29 -5.52 -2.57
N VAL A 63 0.03 -5.52 -2.38
CA VAL A 63 0.94 -4.51 -2.92
C VAL A 63 2.02 -5.21 -3.75
N THR A 64 2.02 -4.96 -5.06
CA THR A 64 3.12 -5.36 -5.96
C THR A 64 4.12 -4.21 -6.06
N ILE A 65 5.39 -4.51 -5.85
CA ILE A 65 6.49 -3.55 -5.81
C ILE A 65 7.46 -3.86 -6.94
N GLU A 66 7.69 -2.88 -7.80
CA GLU A 66 8.73 -2.92 -8.83
C GLU A 66 9.82 -1.91 -8.48
N PRO A 67 10.98 -2.33 -7.96
CA PRO A 67 12.13 -1.45 -7.75
C PRO A 67 12.60 -0.86 -9.08
N LEU A 68 12.88 0.44 -9.10
CA LEU A 68 13.46 1.15 -10.24
C LEU A 68 14.88 1.66 -9.96
N GLY A 69 15.40 1.41 -8.76
CA GLY A 69 16.74 1.75 -8.32
C GLY A 69 17.25 0.71 -7.32
N GLU A 70 18.45 0.94 -6.78
CA GLU A 70 19.17 -0.02 -5.92
C GLU A 70 18.97 0.22 -4.41
N ASP A 71 18.28 1.30 -4.02
CA ASP A 71 18.06 1.65 -2.61
C ASP A 71 16.78 1.01 -2.06
N ASP A 72 16.90 -0.23 -1.57
CA ASP A 72 15.82 -0.95 -0.91
C ASP A 72 15.24 -0.21 0.31
N ALA A 73 16.06 0.57 1.03
CA ALA A 73 15.59 1.33 2.18
C ALA A 73 14.66 2.48 1.75
N ALA A 74 14.94 3.13 0.63
CA ALA A 74 14.03 4.10 0.02
C ALA A 74 12.72 3.42 -0.43
N VAL A 75 12.80 2.24 -1.04
CA VAL A 75 11.60 1.48 -1.45
C VAL A 75 10.70 1.18 -0.25
N ILE A 76 11.27 0.72 0.86
CA ILE A 76 10.51 0.42 2.09
C ILE A 76 9.96 1.71 2.73
N ARG A 77 10.73 2.81 2.71
CA ARG A 77 10.28 4.10 3.22
C ARG A 77 9.02 4.58 2.50
N PHE A 78 9.01 4.54 1.17
CA PHE A 78 7.85 4.98 0.39
C PHE A 78 6.67 4.01 0.49
N LEU A 79 6.93 2.70 0.59
CA LEU A 79 5.88 1.69 0.84
C LEU A 79 5.03 2.05 2.07
N ARG A 80 5.68 2.48 3.16
CA ARG A 80 5.03 2.83 4.44
C ARG A 80 4.15 4.09 4.39
N GLY A 81 4.27 4.88 3.32
CA GLY A 81 3.48 6.09 3.12
C GLY A 81 2.23 5.81 2.29
N THR A 82 2.19 6.39 1.09
CA THR A 82 1.02 6.42 0.20
C THR A 82 0.49 5.03 -0.20
N PRO A 83 1.31 3.99 -0.50
CA PRO A 83 0.77 2.67 -0.84
C PRO A 83 -0.04 2.03 0.30
N LEU A 84 0.42 2.09 1.55
CA LEU A 84 -0.37 1.62 2.69
C LEU A 84 -1.63 2.47 2.93
N ALA A 85 -1.53 3.79 2.72
CA ALA A 85 -2.70 4.66 2.81
C ALA A 85 -3.77 4.31 1.75
N ALA A 86 -3.35 4.04 0.51
CA ALA A 86 -4.25 3.58 -0.56
C ALA A 86 -4.88 2.22 -0.23
N LEU A 87 -4.12 1.30 0.37
CA LEU A 87 -4.62 0.01 0.81
C LEU A 87 -5.72 0.16 1.87
N ALA A 88 -5.50 1.01 2.87
CA ALA A 88 -6.50 1.33 3.88
C ALA A 88 -7.74 2.01 3.27
N ALA A 89 -7.55 2.96 2.34
CA ALA A 89 -8.63 3.63 1.64
C ALA A 89 -9.50 2.66 0.83
N GLN A 90 -8.90 1.68 0.16
CA GLN A 90 -9.63 0.62 -0.56
C GLN A 90 -10.45 -0.29 0.38
N ARG A 91 -10.09 -0.37 1.67
CA ARG A 91 -10.88 -1.05 2.71
C ARG A 91 -11.97 -0.15 3.32
N GLY A 92 -12.10 1.09 2.85
CA GLY A 92 -13.02 2.09 3.42
C GLY A 92 -12.53 2.68 4.75
N TRP A 93 -11.25 2.54 5.07
CA TRP A 93 -10.67 3.08 6.30
C TRP A 93 -10.01 4.44 6.06
N VAL A 94 -10.06 5.29 7.10
CA VAL A 94 -9.31 6.55 7.12
C VAL A 94 -7.84 6.25 7.39
N ALA A 95 -6.97 6.54 6.43
CA ALA A 95 -5.53 6.43 6.62
C ALA A 95 -5.00 7.66 7.37
N LEU A 96 -4.55 7.47 8.62
CA LEU A 96 -3.88 8.51 9.42
C LEU A 96 -2.39 8.19 9.50
N HIS A 97 -1.53 9.12 9.10
CA HIS A 97 -0.09 9.02 9.32
C HIS A 97 0.24 9.51 10.73
N ALA A 98 -0.15 8.71 11.73
CA ALA A 98 0.07 9.02 13.14
C ALA A 98 1.39 8.44 13.64
N ALA A 99 2.16 9.21 14.39
CA ALA A 99 3.21 8.66 15.23
C ALA A 99 2.57 8.07 16.49
N ALA A 100 2.76 6.78 16.74
CA ALA A 100 2.37 6.13 17.98
C ALA A 100 3.61 5.88 18.83
N VAL A 101 3.56 6.23 20.12
CA VAL A 101 4.54 5.77 21.12
C VAL A 101 3.87 4.68 21.94
N ALA A 102 4.48 3.51 22.01
CA ALA A 102 4.09 2.46 22.95
C ALA A 102 5.10 2.47 24.09
N GLY A 103 4.63 2.70 25.30
CA GLY A 103 5.42 2.62 26.54
C GLY A 103 5.40 1.24 27.15
#